data_AF-A0A3N5Z855-F1
#
_entry.id   AF-A0A3N5Z855-F1
#
_cell.length_a   1.000
_cell.length_b   1.000
_cell.length_c   1.000
_cell.angle_alpha   90.00
_cell.angle_beta   90.00
_cell.angle_gamma   90.00
#
_symmetry.space_group_name_H-M   'P 1'
#
loop_
_entity.id
_entity.type
_entity.pdbx_description
1 polymer ?
#
loop_
_entity_poly.entity_id
_entity_poly.type
_entity_poly.pdbx_seq_one_letter_code
_entity_poly.pdbx_strand_id
1 'polypeptide(L)'
;MDSMATRFNRLLLLAFLLTAASALPAAAQLTRFDLSGTVTDTTSAVLPGATVTLKNVDTGLTRTAVTDAAGRYSFNSMPPTGR
;
A
#
# COMPACT_ATOMS: atom_id res chain seq x y z
N MET A 1 -46.53 21.41 -24.25
CA MET A 1 -45.43 20.51 -24.68
C MET A 1 -44.28 20.48 -23.65
N ASP A 2 -44.53 20.91 -22.42
CA ASP A 2 -43.50 21.35 -21.47
C ASP A 2 -43.08 20.25 -20.49
N SER A 3 -43.96 19.27 -20.24
CA SER A 3 -43.70 18.16 -19.31
C SER A 3 -42.68 17.13 -19.84
N MET A 4 -42.57 16.95 -21.16
CA MET A 4 -41.59 16.01 -21.75
C MET A 4 -40.17 16.59 -21.71
N ALA A 5 -40.03 17.89 -22.00
CA ALA A 5 -38.78 18.62 -21.87
C ALA A 5 -38.31 18.67 -20.40
N THR A 6 -39.23 18.82 -19.44
CA THR A 6 -38.90 18.84 -18.01
C THR A 6 -38.41 17.47 -17.50
N ARG A 7 -39.00 16.36 -17.98
CA ARG A 7 -38.55 15.00 -17.64
C ARG A 7 -37.17 14.69 -18.23
N PHE A 8 -36.93 15.09 -19.47
CA PHE A 8 -35.65 14.93 -20.15
C PHE A 8 -34.54 15.72 -19.45
N ASN A 9 -34.82 16.97 -19.05
CA ASN A 9 -33.86 17.79 -18.33
C ASN A 9 -33.52 17.21 -16.94
N ARG A 10 -34.50 16.63 -16.23
CA ARG A 10 -34.27 15.94 -14.95
C ARG A 10 -33.39 14.70 -15.11
N LEU A 11 -33.57 13.93 -16.18
CA LEU A 11 -32.73 12.76 -16.48
C LEU A 11 -31.28 13.16 -16.75
N LEU A 12 -31.06 14.23 -17.54
CA LEU A 12 -29.72 14.75 -17.80
C LEU A 12 -29.05 15.26 -16.52
N LEU A 13 -29.81 15.95 -15.66
CA LEU A 13 -29.31 16.47 -14.39
C LEU A 13 -28.96 15.33 -13.41
N LEU A 14 -29.77 14.26 -13.36
CA LEU A 14 -29.43 13.05 -12.60
C LEU A 14 -28.19 12.35 -13.13
N ALA A 15 -28.07 12.20 -14.45
CA ALA A 15 -26.92 11.57 -15.08
C ALA A 15 -25.63 12.37 -14.80
N PHE A 16 -25.70 13.70 -14.85
CA PHE A 16 -24.60 14.60 -14.50
C PHE A 16 -24.22 14.51 -13.02
N LEU A 17 -25.20 14.43 -12.11
CA LEU A 17 -24.95 14.25 -10.68
C LEU A 17 -24.29 12.89 -10.38
N LEU A 18 -24.71 11.82 -11.06
CA LEU A 18 -24.11 10.49 -10.91
C LEU A 18 -22.66 10.45 -11.40
N THR A 19 -22.36 11.05 -12.54
CA THR A 19 -20.98 11.11 -13.06
C THR A 19 -20.09 12.02 -12.19
N ALA A 20 -20.61 13.15 -11.71
CA ALA A 20 -19.88 14.02 -10.79
C ALA A 20 -19.55 13.33 -9.45
N ALA A 21 -20.46 12.50 -8.93
CA ALA A 21 -20.22 11.73 -7.69
C ALA A 21 -19.15 10.64 -7.87
N SER A 22 -18.99 10.09 -9.08
CA SER A 22 -17.94 9.10 -9.39
C SER A 22 -16.52 9.69 -9.47
N ALA A 23 -16.38 11.01 -9.51
CA ALA A 23 -15.10 11.71 -9.59
C ALA A 23 -14.46 11.98 -8.22
N LEU A 24 -15.04 11.48 -7.12
CA LEU A 24 -14.41 11.57 -5.81
C LEU A 24 -13.07 10.81 -5.83
N PRO A 25 -11.97 11.42 -5.36
CA PRO A 25 -10.68 10.76 -5.32
C PRO A 25 -10.76 9.52 -4.44
N ALA A 26 -10.60 8.34 -5.05
CA ALA A 26 -10.51 7.09 -4.33
C ALA A 26 -9.20 7.07 -3.53
N ALA A 27 -9.26 7.38 -2.24
CA ALA A 27 -8.13 7.37 -1.31
C ALA A 27 -7.68 5.92 -0.96
N ALA A 28 -7.52 5.05 -1.95
CA ALA A 28 -7.18 3.64 -1.79
C ALA A 28 -5.72 3.31 -2.11
N GLN A 29 -4.92 4.27 -2.59
CA GLN A 29 -3.51 4.04 -2.89
C GLN A 29 -2.69 4.10 -1.59
N LEU A 30 -2.61 2.96 -0.90
CA LEU A 30 -1.68 2.78 0.21
C LEU A 30 -0.27 2.61 -0.38
N THR A 31 0.58 3.63 -0.24
CA THR A 31 2.01 3.48 -0.54
C THR A 31 2.58 2.40 0.36
N ARG A 32 3.08 1.31 -0.22
CA ARG A 32 3.76 0.24 0.51
C ARG A 32 5.14 0.04 -0.09
N PHE A 33 6.04 -0.48 0.71
CA PHE A 33 7.36 -0.89 0.24
C PHE A 33 7.66 -2.32 0.67
N ASP A 34 8.57 -2.93 -0.09
CA ASP A 34 9.17 -4.22 0.24
C ASP A 34 10.64 -3.97 0.58
N LEU A 35 11.14 -4.65 1.61
CA LEU A 35 12.55 -4.62 2.01
C LEU A 35 13.08 -6.04 2.08
N SER A 36 14.15 -6.33 1.37
CA SER A 36 14.80 -7.64 1.39
C SER A 36 16.30 -7.51 1.40
N GLY A 37 16.98 -8.52 1.90
CA GLY A 37 18.44 -8.58 1.87
C GLY A 37 18.96 -9.97 2.25
N THR A 38 20.28 -10.07 2.39
CA THR A 38 20.97 -11.27 2.82
C THR A 38 21.84 -10.93 4.02
N VAL A 39 21.84 -11.80 5.03
CA VAL A 39 22.73 -11.68 6.18
C VAL A 39 23.97 -12.53 5.95
N THR A 40 25.15 -11.93 6.10
CA THR A 40 26.46 -12.60 6.02
C THR A 40 27.31 -12.27 7.24
N ASP A 41 28.29 -13.13 7.56
CA ASP A 41 29.31 -12.83 8.58
C ASP A 41 30.54 -12.10 7.99
N THR A 42 31.59 -11.92 8.80
CA THR A 42 32.85 -11.25 8.42
C THR A 42 33.69 -12.02 7.39
N THR A 43 33.44 -13.32 7.20
CA THR A 43 34.02 -14.18 6.17
C THR A 43 33.22 -14.16 4.87
N SER A 44 32.12 -13.39 4.81
CA SER A 44 31.14 -13.38 3.72
C SER A 44 30.30 -14.66 3.59
N ALA A 45 30.31 -15.54 4.60
CA ALA A 45 29.42 -16.70 4.64
C ALA A 45 27.98 -16.27 4.95
N VAL A 46 26.99 -16.86 4.28
CA VAL A 46 25.55 -16.59 4.55
C VAL A 46 25.15 -17.15 5.92
N LEU A 47 24.28 -16.42 6.63
CA LEU A 47 23.85 -16.77 7.97
C LEU A 47 22.36 -17.18 7.99
N PRO A 48 22.05 -18.50 7.99
CA PRO A 48 20.69 -18.99 8.14
C PRO A 48 20.21 -18.92 9.60
N GLY A 49 18.91 -18.74 9.81
CA GLY A 49 18.31 -18.70 11.14
C GLY A 49 18.56 -17.40 11.92
N ALA A 50 19.16 -16.38 11.31
CA ALA A 50 19.36 -15.08 11.92
C ALA A 50 18.03 -14.33 12.04
N THR A 51 17.78 -13.75 13.21
CA THR A 51 16.58 -12.93 13.46
C THR A 51 16.85 -11.49 13.05
N VAL A 52 16.11 -10.99 12.06
CA VAL A 52 16.16 -9.60 11.59
C VAL A 52 14.94 -8.86 12.09
N THR A 53 15.14 -7.74 12.78
CA THR A 53 14.05 -6.89 13.30
C THR A 53 14.07 -5.54 12.62
N LEU A 54 12.99 -5.23 11.89
CA LEU A 54 12.74 -3.94 11.26
C LEU A 54 11.86 -3.09 12.18
N LYS A 55 12.35 -1.92 12.58
CA LYS A 55 11.62 -0.96 13.42
C LYS A 55 11.47 0.37 12.69
N ASN A 56 10.24 0.83 12.55
CA ASN A 56 9.95 2.20 12.15
C ASN A 56 10.07 3.09 13.39
N VAL A 57 10.99 4.07 13.35
CA VAL A 57 11.28 4.95 14.48
C VAL A 57 10.19 6.00 14.72
N ASP A 58 9.43 6.37 13.70
CA ASP A 58 8.37 7.39 13.78
C ASP A 58 7.06 6.81 14.31
N THR A 59 6.71 5.60 13.88
CA THR A 59 5.42 4.95 14.22
C THR A 59 5.54 3.90 15.33
N GLY A 60 6.75 3.47 15.65
CA GLY A 60 7.01 2.36 16.59
C GLY A 60 6.68 0.97 16.03
N LEU A 61 6.17 0.87 14.79
CA LEU A 61 5.87 -0.41 14.16
C LEU A 61 7.15 -1.27 14.10
N THR A 62 7.03 -2.52 14.55
CA THR A 62 8.13 -3.48 14.53
C THR A 62 7.69 -4.75 13.83
N ARG A 63 8.53 -5.29 12.94
CA ARG A 63 8.37 -6.63 12.36
C ARG A 63 9.67 -7.39 12.42
N THR A 64 9.54 -8.72 12.50
CA THR A 64 10.66 -9.63 12.57
C THR A 64 10.56 -10.65 11.45
N ALA A 65 11.71 -11.02 10.88
CA ALA A 65 11.87 -12.10 9.90
C ALA A 65 13.08 -12.95 10.30
N VAL A 66 13.04 -14.24 9.97
CA VAL A 66 14.17 -15.16 10.15
C VAL A 66 14.76 -15.45 8.79
N THR A 67 16.09 -15.45 8.68
CA THR A 67 16.76 -15.73 7.41
C THR A 67 16.62 -17.19 7.00
N ASP A 68 16.47 -17.43 5.69
CA ASP A 68 16.41 -18.75 5.10
C ASP A 68 17.79 -19.43 4.99
N ALA A 69 17.85 -20.63 4.38
CA ALA A 69 19.08 -21.38 4.17
C ALA A 69 20.15 -20.64 3.33
N ALA A 70 19.73 -19.66 2.52
CA ALA A 70 20.61 -18.80 1.74
C ALA A 70 20.91 -17.46 2.45
N GLY A 71 20.53 -17.32 3.72
CA GLY A 71 20.70 -16.12 4.52
C GLY A 71 19.73 -14.98 4.14
N ARG A 72 18.72 -15.23 3.31
CA ARG A 72 17.83 -14.18 2.78
C ARG A 72 16.70 -13.87 3.76
N TYR A 73 16.31 -12.60 3.82
CA TYR A 73 15.11 -12.15 4.52
C TYR A 73 14.27 -11.22 3.64
N SER A 74 12.98 -11.13 3.92
CA SER A 74 12.06 -10.20 3.25
C SER A 74 10.98 -9.69 4.19
N PHE A 75 10.72 -8.38 4.13
CA PHE A 75 9.60 -7.68 4.72
C PHE A 75 8.73 -7.12 3.61
N ASN A 76 7.60 -7.76 3.37
CA ASN A 76 6.72 -7.38 2.28
C ASN A 76 5.58 -6.51 2.81
N SER A 77 5.08 -5.61 1.96
CA SER A 77 3.91 -4.78 2.24
C SER A 77 4.05 -3.94 3.51
N MET A 78 5.23 -3.38 3.73
CA MET A 78 5.46 -2.47 4.84
C MET A 78 4.70 -1.16 4.60
N PRO A 79 4.02 -0.62 5.62
CA PRO A 79 3.45 0.72 5.53
C PRO A 79 4.57 1.76 5.38
N PRO A 80 4.30 2.89 4.73
CA PRO A 80 5.31 3.89 4.45
C PRO A 80 5.80 4.54 5.74
N THR A 81 7.05 5.00 5.74
CA THR A 81 7.65 5.71 6.87
C THR A 81 7.59 7.22 6.58
N GLY A 82 6.82 7.99 7.35
CA GLY A 82 6.71 9.45 7.22
C GLY A 82 5.29 9.94 6.93
N ARG A 83 5.06 11.24 7.15
CA ARG A 83 3.83 11.96 6.76
C ARG A 83 3.83 12.30 5.28
#